data_AF-A0A257PZP9-F1
#
_entry.id   AF-A0A257PZP9-F1
#
_cell.length_a   1.000
_cell.length_b   1.000
_cell.length_c   1.000
_cell.angle_alpha   90.00
_cell.angle_beta   90.00
_cell.angle_gamma   90.00
#
_symmetry.space_group_name_H-M   'P 1'
#
loop_
_entity.id
_entity.type
_entity.pdbx_description
1 polymer ?
#
loop_
_entity_poly.entity_id
_entity_poly.type
_entity_poly.pdbx_seq_one_letter_code
_entity_poly.pdbx_strand_id
1 'polypeptide(L)'
;KYVAKGDRSLTPLAVWDNGYSTLLQFAGNARIPSIFVIDPDGKEATASYAVNGDIVQLDQTAREWRLRDGGTVLDIYNLGYQSVGGNPETGTTSPDVSRIVVPPGNNLPGAKP
;
A
#
# COMPACT_ATOMS: atom_id res chain seq x y z
N LYS A 1 -0.07 0.30 -15.33
CA LYS A 1 1.16 -0.35 -15.88
C LYS A 1 2.30 -0.03 -14.94
N TYR A 2 3.07 -1.03 -14.53
CA TYR A 2 4.20 -0.87 -13.61
C TYR A 2 5.55 -1.13 -14.29
N VAL A 3 6.56 -0.37 -13.91
CA VAL A 3 7.97 -0.58 -14.31
C VAL A 3 8.87 -0.40 -13.11
N ALA A 4 10.01 -1.09 -13.08
CA ALA A 4 10.94 -1.04 -11.95
C ALA A 4 12.35 -0.63 -12.40
N LYS A 5 13.07 0.10 -11.53
CA LYS A 5 14.45 0.55 -11.72
C LYS A 5 15.22 0.41 -10.42
N GLY A 6 16.43 -0.15 -10.49
CA GLY A 6 17.28 -0.39 -9.32
C GLY A 6 17.70 -1.83 -9.23
N ASP A 7 17.92 -2.32 -8.02
CA ASP A 7 18.41 -3.66 -7.79
C ASP A 7 17.32 -4.72 -7.94
N ARG A 8 17.55 -5.66 -8.85
CA ARG A 8 16.57 -6.68 -9.22
C ARG A 8 16.31 -7.71 -8.12
N SER A 9 17.18 -7.84 -7.13
CA SER A 9 16.98 -8.74 -5.98
C SER A 9 15.73 -8.40 -5.17
N LEU A 10 15.25 -7.14 -5.23
CA LEU A 10 14.03 -6.69 -4.55
C LEU A 10 12.79 -6.75 -5.45
N THR A 11 12.89 -7.26 -6.68
CA THR A 11 11.80 -7.18 -7.67
C THR A 11 10.66 -8.13 -7.29
N PRO A 12 9.43 -7.63 -7.10
CA PRO A 12 8.25 -8.49 -6.98
C PRO A 12 8.04 -9.30 -8.26
N LEU A 13 7.49 -10.51 -8.13
CA LEU A 13 7.03 -11.34 -9.26
C LEU A 13 5.94 -10.63 -10.07
N ALA A 14 5.06 -9.90 -9.40
CA ALA A 14 4.01 -9.13 -10.02
C ALA A 14 3.64 -7.90 -9.19
N VAL A 15 3.19 -6.85 -9.90
CA VAL A 15 2.69 -5.60 -9.32
C VAL A 15 1.42 -5.20 -10.05
N TRP A 16 0.35 -4.97 -9.30
CA TRP A 16 -0.92 -4.48 -9.83
C TRP A 16 -1.66 -3.63 -8.79
N ASP A 17 -2.67 -2.91 -9.22
CA ASP A 17 -3.57 -2.17 -8.34
C ASP A 17 -5.02 -2.33 -8.79
N ASN A 18 -5.94 -2.03 -7.89
CA ASN A 18 -7.39 -2.02 -8.15
C ASN A 18 -7.98 -0.60 -8.11
N GLY A 19 -7.15 0.43 -8.22
CA GLY A 19 -7.53 1.83 -8.03
C GLY A 19 -7.55 2.31 -6.57
N TYR A 20 -7.63 1.40 -5.59
CA TYR A 20 -7.62 1.74 -4.16
C TYR A 20 -6.33 1.30 -3.47
N SER A 21 -5.90 0.07 -3.71
CA SER A 21 -4.72 -0.55 -3.10
C SER A 21 -3.75 -1.06 -4.17
N THR A 22 -2.46 -1.10 -3.84
CA THR A 22 -1.41 -1.69 -4.67
C THR A 22 -1.00 -3.04 -4.09
N LEU A 23 -0.91 -4.06 -4.91
CA LEU A 23 -0.50 -5.41 -4.51
C LEU A 23 0.87 -5.73 -5.11
N LEU A 24 1.77 -6.22 -4.27
CA LEU A 24 3.10 -6.70 -4.64
C LEU A 24 3.18 -8.19 -4.30
N GLN A 25 3.38 -9.03 -5.31
CA GLN A 25 3.62 -10.47 -5.11
C GLN A 25 5.11 -10.74 -5.06
N PHE A 26 5.60 -11.31 -3.97
CA PHE A 26 6.98 -11.79 -3.85
C PHE A 26 7.03 -13.31 -4.01
N ALA A 27 8.22 -13.89 -4.18
CA ALA A 27 8.34 -15.34 -4.04
C ALA A 27 8.12 -15.72 -2.56
N GLY A 28 7.43 -16.83 -2.27
CA GLY A 28 7.03 -17.18 -0.89
C GLY A 28 8.18 -17.39 0.10
N ASN A 29 9.42 -17.51 -0.36
CA ASN A 29 10.64 -17.58 0.45
C ASN A 29 11.50 -16.30 0.40
N ALA A 30 11.08 -15.28 -0.35
CA ALA A 30 11.78 -14.02 -0.44
C ALA A 30 11.53 -13.17 0.81
N ARG A 31 12.57 -12.48 1.26
CA ARG A 31 12.43 -11.49 2.32
C ARG A 31 11.63 -10.30 1.80
N ILE A 32 10.65 -9.86 2.58
CA ILE A 32 9.89 -8.64 2.28
C ILE A 32 10.75 -7.43 2.65
N PRO A 33 11.06 -6.52 1.70
CA PRO A 33 11.81 -5.30 1.97
C PRO A 33 10.96 -4.28 2.73
N SER A 34 11.60 -3.23 3.26
CA SER A 34 10.87 -2.04 3.71
C SER A 34 10.30 -1.31 2.51
N ILE A 35 9.00 -0.98 2.56
CA ILE A 35 8.28 -0.34 1.46
C ILE A 35 7.92 1.09 1.85
N PHE A 36 8.20 2.02 0.94
CA PHE A 36 7.95 3.45 1.09
C PHE A 36 7.12 3.96 -0.08
N VAL A 37 6.26 4.93 0.18
CA VAL A 37 5.63 5.75 -0.85
C VAL A 37 6.50 6.99 -1.09
N ILE A 38 6.59 7.42 -2.35
CA ILE A 38 7.20 8.71 -2.68
C ILE A 38 6.09 9.74 -2.83
N ASP A 39 6.08 10.72 -1.94
CA ASP A 39 5.12 11.82 -1.93
C ASP A 39 5.32 12.74 -3.14
N PRO A 40 4.30 13.56 -3.51
CA PRO A 40 4.42 14.51 -4.62
C PRO A 40 5.57 15.50 -4.50
N ASP A 41 6.05 15.77 -3.28
CA ASP A 41 7.21 16.61 -3.01
C ASP A 41 8.55 15.88 -3.17
N GLY A 42 8.52 14.60 -3.52
CA GLY A 42 9.67 13.72 -3.75
C GLY A 42 10.23 13.06 -2.49
N LYS A 43 9.60 13.23 -1.32
CA LYS A 43 10.07 12.62 -0.07
C LYS A 43 9.53 11.20 0.12
N GLU A 44 10.27 10.42 0.88
CA GLU A 44 9.84 9.09 1.31
C GLU A 44 8.96 9.19 2.56
N ALA A 45 7.83 8.50 2.52
CA ALA A 45 7.01 8.19 3.69
C ALA A 45 6.85 6.67 3.82
N THR A 46 6.79 6.17 5.05
CA THR A 46 6.56 4.74 5.30
C THR A 46 5.21 4.33 4.74
N ALA A 47 5.18 3.25 3.96
CA ALA A 47 3.92 2.72 3.46
C ALA A 47 3.20 1.93 4.56
N SER A 48 1.88 2.09 4.63
CA SER A 48 1.01 1.17 5.37
C SER A 48 0.70 -0.03 4.49
N TYR A 49 0.90 -1.24 5.02
CA TYR A 49 0.64 -2.49 4.31
C TYR A 49 0.29 -3.65 5.24
N ALA A 50 -0.40 -4.64 4.69
CA ALA A 50 -0.59 -5.95 5.28
C ALA A 50 0.07 -7.02 4.41
N VAL A 51 0.46 -8.14 5.03
CA VAL A 51 1.05 -9.30 4.34
C VAL A 51 0.12 -10.49 4.47
N ASN A 52 -0.22 -11.12 3.34
CA ASN A 52 -1.00 -12.35 3.29
C ASN A 52 -0.32 -13.34 2.34
N GLY A 53 0.33 -14.36 2.92
CA GLY A 53 1.12 -15.31 2.15
C GLY A 53 2.28 -14.61 1.45
N ASP A 54 2.31 -14.70 0.12
CA ASP A 54 3.31 -14.12 -0.77
C ASP A 54 2.90 -12.74 -1.31
N ILE A 55 1.75 -12.20 -0.87
CA ILE A 55 1.21 -10.91 -1.28
C ILE A 55 1.40 -9.87 -0.18
N VAL A 56 1.98 -8.73 -0.55
CA VAL A 56 1.94 -7.49 0.23
C VAL A 56 0.88 -6.58 -0.36
N GLN A 57 -0.12 -6.24 0.44
CA GLN A 57 -1.16 -5.29 0.08
C GLN A 57 -0.84 -3.94 0.71
N LEU A 58 -0.46 -2.97 -0.13
CA LEU A 58 -0.28 -1.57 0.23
C LEU A 58 -1.64 -0.89 0.23
N ASP A 59 -1.88 -0.07 1.25
CA ASP A 59 -3.21 0.45 1.45
C ASP A 59 -3.63 1.36 0.29
N GLN A 60 -2.75 2.18 -0.28
CA GLN A 60 -3.10 3.13 -1.33
C GLN A 60 -2.59 2.74 -2.73
N THR A 61 -2.99 3.51 -3.74
CA THR A 61 -2.23 3.63 -5.00
C THR A 61 -1.28 4.82 -4.93
N ALA A 62 -0.16 4.73 -5.63
CA ALA A 62 0.82 5.81 -5.67
C ALA A 62 1.53 5.85 -7.03
N ARG A 63 2.10 7.02 -7.34
CA ARG A 63 2.91 7.22 -8.54
C ARG A 63 4.22 6.43 -8.49
N GLU A 64 4.83 6.35 -7.32
CA GLU A 64 6.11 5.69 -7.10
C GLU A 64 6.15 5.05 -5.72
N TRP A 65 6.66 3.82 -5.69
CA TRP A 65 6.99 3.05 -4.50
C TRP A 65 8.49 2.80 -4.48
N ARG A 66 9.09 2.84 -3.30
CA ARG A 66 10.50 2.49 -3.10
C ARG A 66 10.63 1.34 -2.13
N LEU A 67 11.35 0.31 -2.56
CA LEU A 67 11.68 -0.86 -1.77
C LEU A 67 13.14 -0.74 -1.32
N ARG A 68 13.38 -0.98 -0.04
CA ARG A 68 14.72 -0.94 0.55
C ARG A 68 15.00 -2.20 1.35
N ASP A 69 16.20 -2.75 1.17
CA ASP A 69 16.75 -3.75 2.06
C ASP A 69 18.26 -3.51 2.24
N GLY A 70 18.68 -3.17 3.47
CA GLY A 70 20.07 -2.79 3.74
C GLY A 70 20.53 -1.63 2.84
N GLY A 71 21.58 -1.87 2.04
CA GLY A 71 22.10 -0.90 1.07
C GLY A 71 21.42 -0.96 -0.31
N THR A 72 20.46 -1.86 -0.49
CA THR A 72 19.83 -2.16 -1.77
C THR A 72 18.52 -1.38 -1.93
N VAL A 73 18.28 -0.85 -3.14
CA VAL A 73 17.10 -0.02 -3.44
C VAL A 73 16.49 -0.42 -4.79
N LEU A 74 15.16 -0.48 -4.84
CA LEU A 74 14.37 -0.63 -6.06
C LEU A 74 13.22 0.37 -6.07
N ASP A 75 13.11 1.13 -7.15
CA ASP A 75 11.99 2.02 -7.43
C ASP A 75 10.98 1.31 -8.34
N ILE A 76 9.70 1.41 -8.01
CA ILE A 76 8.57 0.88 -8.78
C ILE A 76 7.67 2.05 -9.17
N TYR A 77 7.50 2.29 -10.46
CA TYR A 77 6.72 3.40 -11.00
C TYR A 77 5.38 2.90 -11.56
N ASN A 78 4.28 3.51 -11.11
CA ASN A 78 2.98 3.34 -11.72
C ASN A 78 2.81 4.34 -12.88
N LEU A 79 3.10 3.88 -14.10
CA LEU A 79 2.94 4.68 -15.33
C LEU A 79 1.48 4.93 -15.71
N GLY A 80 0.54 4.22 -15.08
CA GLY A 80 -0.89 4.42 -15.26
C GLY A 80 -1.53 5.24 -14.13
N TYR A 81 -0.73 5.80 -13.21
CA TYR A 81 -1.26 6.53 -12.06
C TYR A 81 -2.10 7.73 -12.53
N GLN A 82 -3.35 7.77 -12.08
CA GLN A 82 -4.24 8.90 -12.30
C GLN A 82 -4.42 9.64 -10.97
N SER A 83 -3.89 10.86 -10.89
CA SER A 83 -4.04 11.73 -9.71
C SER A 83 -5.49 12.18 -9.46
N VAL A 84 -6.39 11.95 -10.43
CA VAL A 84 -7.83 12.20 -10.34
C VAL A 84 -8.54 10.90 -9.89
N GLY A 85 -8.04 10.27 -8.83
CA GLY A 85 -8.74 9.20 -8.13
C GLY A 85 -9.49 9.83 -6.96
N GLY A 86 -10.82 9.74 -6.97
CA GLY A 86 -11.69 10.39 -5.99
C GLY A 86 -11.26 10.11 -4.55
N ASN A 87 -11.21 11.17 -3.75
CA ASN A 87 -11.11 11.08 -2.30
C ASN A 87 -12.22 10.12 -1.81
N PRO A 88 -11.91 8.96 -1.21
CA PRO A 88 -12.96 8.03 -0.79
C PRO A 88 -13.80 8.58 0.38
N GLU A 89 -13.45 9.73 0.97
CA GLU A 89 -14.10 10.35 2.14
C GLU A 89 -14.25 9.42 3.37
N THR A 90 -13.66 8.22 3.34
CA THR A 90 -13.81 7.19 4.38
C THR A 90 -12.65 7.17 5.38
N GLY A 91 -11.51 7.78 5.06
CA GLY A 91 -10.29 7.65 5.85
C GLY A 91 -9.71 6.23 5.85
N THR A 92 -10.07 5.41 4.87
CA THR A 92 -9.60 4.03 4.67
C THR A 92 -9.43 3.75 3.17
N THR A 93 -8.79 2.64 2.85
CA THR A 93 -8.51 2.23 1.48
C THR A 93 -9.41 1.11 0.96
N SER A 94 -10.43 0.76 1.75
CA SER A 94 -11.49 -0.16 1.35
C SER A 94 -12.83 0.59 1.32
N PRO A 95 -13.62 0.49 0.24
CA PRO A 95 -14.97 1.07 0.20
C PRO A 95 -15.92 0.44 1.23
N ASP A 96 -15.58 -0.71 1.81
CA ASP A 96 -16.40 -1.46 2.78
C ASP A 96 -16.10 -1.12 4.25
N VAL A 97 -15.14 -0.23 4.56
CA VAL A 97 -14.74 0.08 5.94
C VAL A 97 -14.92 1.56 6.23
N SER A 98 -15.93 1.90 7.03
CA SER A 98 -16.11 3.25 7.59
C SER A 98 -15.47 3.34 8.98
N ARG A 99 -14.52 4.27 9.16
CA ARG A 99 -13.98 4.57 10.49
C ARG A 99 -14.98 5.44 11.25
N ILE A 100 -15.71 4.83 12.18
CA ILE A 100 -16.47 5.58 13.18
C ILE A 100 -15.53 5.88 14.35
N VAL A 101 -15.18 7.15 14.57
CA VAL A 101 -14.56 7.58 15.83
C VAL A 101 -15.65 7.51 16.90
N VAL A 102 -15.61 6.49 17.75
CA VAL A 102 -16.47 6.44 18.94
C VAL A 102 -15.81 7.30 20.02
N PRO A 103 -16.40 8.43 20.45
CA PRO A 103 -15.94 9.15 21.63
C PRO A 103 -16.08 8.23 22.84
N PRO A 104 -15.17 8.26 23.83
CA PRO A 104 -15.36 7.48 25.04
C PRO A 104 -16.60 7.98 25.78
N GLY A 105 -17.71 7.23 25.72
CA GLY A 105 -18.93 7.58 26.48
C GLY A 105 -20.28 7.05 26.00
N ASN A 106 -20.42 6.49 24.78
CA ASN A 106 -21.73 6.01 24.32
C ASN A 106 -21.83 4.47 24.29
N ASN A 107 -22.62 3.92 25.20
CA ASN A 107 -23.06 2.51 25.15
C ASN A 107 -23.89 2.28 23.88
N LEU A 108 -23.50 1.29 23.08
CA LEU A 108 -24.29 0.79 21.94
C LEU A 108 -25.51 0.00 22.47
N PRO A 109 -26.76 0.32 22.07
CA PRO A 109 -27.89 -0.55 22.34
C PRO A 109 -27.86 -1.72 21.35
N GLY A 110 -27.54 -2.93 21.82
CA GLY A 110 -27.63 -4.12 20.97
C GLY A 110 -26.73 -5.31 21.28
N ALA A 111 -25.88 -5.26 22.32
CA ALA A 111 -25.21 -6.47 22.77
C ALA A 111 -26.22 -7.39 23.48
N LYS A 112 -26.75 -8.39 22.77
CA LYS A 112 -27.44 -9.52 23.37
C LYS A 112 -26.36 -10.48 23.93
N PRO A 113 -26.57 -11.08 25.12
CA PRO A 113 -25.59 -11.98 25.74
C PRO A 113 -25.22 -13.19 24.88
#